data_AF-A0A7C8FSU4-F1
#
_entry.id   AF-A0A7C8FSU4-F1
#
_cell.length_a   1.000
_cell.length_b   1.000
_cell.length_c   1.000
_cell.angle_alpha   90.00
_cell.angle_beta   90.00
_cell.angle_gamma   90.00
#
_symmetry.space_group_name_H-M   'P 1'
#
loop_
_entity.id
_entity.type
_entity.pdbx_description
1 polymer ?
#
loop_
_entity_poly.entity_id
_entity_poly.type
_entity_poly.pdbx_seq_one_letter_code
_entity_poly.pdbx_strand_id
1 'polypeptide(L)'
;MELTRETVTALIGAVLAVLLQIIVAPAIALFAAVPNFIVAFCLVRPVATPGHGGPVIPFVCGLIFDLVGGGPVGAMAFVLVLVTFLASRLYLALDNDTLFMPVAILLASTVLAEVLYGIAVVASGGGVSLGEAFLYRTLPCMLYDCVIGLLLYPIAIRVMVGKPLGQPGTPVLR
;
A
#
# COMPACT_ATOMS: atom_id res chain seq x y z
N MET A 1 -9.43 17.58 13.38
CA MET A 1 -8.31 17.08 12.54
C MET A 1 -7.46 18.30 12.24
N GLU A 2 -6.28 18.44 12.84
CA GLU A 2 -5.38 19.55 12.48
C GLU A 2 -4.85 19.29 11.06
N LEU A 3 -4.99 20.27 10.17
CA LEU A 3 -4.64 20.13 8.77
C LEU A 3 -3.11 20.27 8.60
N THR A 4 -2.37 19.21 8.92
CA THR A 4 -0.92 19.19 8.75
C THR A 4 -0.54 18.97 7.28
N ARG A 5 0.62 19.50 6.86
CA ARG A 5 1.15 19.31 5.49
C ARG A 5 1.19 17.82 5.10
N GLU A 6 1.58 16.96 6.03
CA GLU A 6 1.64 15.50 5.83
C GLU A 6 0.26 14.90 5.55
N THR A 7 -0.77 15.35 6.27
CA THR A 7 -2.15 14.93 6.06
C THR A 7 -2.65 15.37 4.68
N VAL A 8 -2.36 16.62 4.28
CA VAL A 8 -2.73 17.14 2.95
C VAL A 8 -2.03 16.35 1.84
N THR A 9 -0.73 16.10 1.96
CA THR A 9 0.02 15.29 0.99
C THR A 9 -0.54 13.87 0.91
N ALA A 10 -0.88 13.26 2.05
CA ALA A 10 -1.48 11.93 2.07
C ALA A 10 -2.86 11.90 1.42
N LEU A 11 -3.70 12.92 1.61
CA LEU A 11 -5.00 13.03 0.96
C LEU A 11 -4.85 13.18 -0.56
N ILE A 12 -3.93 14.05 -1.01
CA ILE A 12 -3.65 14.21 -2.44
C ILE A 12 -3.15 12.88 -3.04
N GLY A 13 -2.22 12.21 -2.36
CA GLY A 13 -1.72 10.90 -2.79
C GLY A 13 -2.82 9.84 -2.87
N ALA A 14 -3.74 9.82 -1.90
CA ALA A 14 -4.88 8.92 -1.90
C ALA A 14 -5.82 9.19 -3.08
N VAL A 15 -6.15 10.46 -3.34
CA VAL A 15 -6.99 10.85 -4.49
C VAL A 15 -6.31 10.46 -5.80
N LEU A 16 -5.02 10.73 -5.96
CA LEU A 16 -4.26 10.34 -7.14
C LEU A 16 -4.24 8.83 -7.32
N ALA A 17 -4.03 8.05 -6.25
CA ALA A 17 -4.05 6.59 -6.31
C ALA A 17 -5.42 6.05 -6.76
N VAL A 18 -6.52 6.63 -6.26
CA VAL A 18 -7.88 6.28 -6.68
C VAL A 18 -8.11 6.63 -8.15
N LEU A 19 -7.68 7.82 -8.61
CA LEU A 19 -7.82 8.21 -10.01
C LEU A 19 -7.00 7.30 -10.94
N LEU A 20 -5.77 6.97 -10.57
CA LEU A 20 -4.94 6.00 -11.29
C LEU A 20 -5.59 4.62 -11.31
N GLN A 21 -6.21 4.19 -10.21
CA GLN A 21 -6.93 2.92 -10.13
C GLN A 21 -8.12 2.86 -11.09
N ILE A 22 -8.89 3.93 -11.21
CA ILE A 22 -10.09 3.96 -12.04
C ILE A 22 -9.74 4.16 -13.53
N ILE A 23 -8.77 5.01 -13.83
CA ILE A 23 -8.48 5.46 -15.19
C ILE A 23 -7.37 4.62 -15.84
N VAL A 24 -6.25 4.44 -15.13
CA VAL A 24 -5.03 3.87 -15.70
C VAL A 24 -4.97 2.36 -15.51
N ALA A 25 -5.31 1.84 -14.32
CA ALA A 25 -5.18 0.41 -14.03
C ALA A 25 -5.87 -0.49 -15.05
N PRO A 26 -7.12 -0.20 -15.51
CA PRO A 26 -7.77 -1.02 -16.53
C PRO A 26 -7.07 -0.97 -17.90
N ALA A 27 -6.39 0.13 -18.21
CA ALA A 27 -5.71 0.34 -19.50
C ALA A 27 -4.34 -0.37 -19.58
N ILE A 28 -3.71 -0.64 -18.44
CA ILE A 28 -2.42 -1.33 -18.35
C ILE A 28 -2.55 -2.74 -17.77
N ALA A 29 -3.77 -3.29 -17.75
CA ALA A 29 -4.04 -4.66 -17.33
C ALA A 29 -3.23 -5.63 -18.21
N LEU A 30 -2.53 -6.55 -17.58
CA LEU A 30 -1.72 -7.55 -18.28
C LEU A 30 -2.24 -8.93 -17.93
N PHE A 31 -2.73 -9.62 -18.97
CA PHE A 31 -3.52 -10.85 -18.84
C PHE A 31 -4.79 -10.64 -17.98
N ALA A 32 -4.98 -11.45 -16.94
CA ALA A 32 -6.09 -11.33 -16.00
C ALA A 32 -5.77 -10.46 -14.77
N ALA A 33 -4.59 -9.84 -14.74
CA ALA A 33 -4.11 -9.06 -13.60
C ALA A 33 -4.19 -7.56 -13.89
N VAL A 34 -4.88 -6.86 -12.99
CA VAL A 34 -5.02 -5.41 -12.99
C VAL A 34 -4.19 -4.89 -11.82
N PRO A 35 -3.28 -3.92 -12.05
CA PRO A 35 -2.47 -3.37 -10.96
C PRO A 35 -3.33 -2.61 -9.95
N ASN A 36 -2.84 -2.55 -8.73
CA ASN A 36 -3.51 -1.92 -7.61
C ASN A 36 -2.71 -0.71 -7.09
N PHE A 37 -2.98 0.46 -7.68
CA PHE A 37 -2.40 1.72 -7.26
C PHE A 37 -2.80 2.12 -5.84
N ILE A 38 -3.99 1.70 -5.40
CA ILE A 38 -4.48 1.95 -4.04
C ILE A 38 -3.63 1.17 -3.03
N VAL A 39 -3.38 -0.12 -3.26
CA VAL A 39 -2.49 -0.95 -2.43
C VAL A 39 -1.08 -0.36 -2.43
N ALA A 40 -0.52 -0.06 -3.60
CA ALA A 40 0.83 0.49 -3.70
C ALA A 40 0.98 1.78 -2.88
N PHE A 41 0.06 2.74 -3.02
CA PHE A 41 0.08 3.97 -2.23
C PHE A 41 -0.10 3.70 -0.73
N CYS A 42 -1.10 2.90 -0.36
CA CYS A 42 -1.43 2.66 1.05
C CYS A 42 -0.29 1.93 1.79
N LEU A 43 0.46 1.05 1.11
CA LEU A 43 1.58 0.32 1.71
C LEU A 43 2.89 1.10 1.71
N VAL A 44 3.13 1.96 0.72
CA VAL A 44 4.30 2.87 0.70
C VAL A 44 4.23 3.87 1.83
N ARG A 45 3.05 4.43 2.12
CA ARG A 45 2.86 5.48 3.13
C ARG A 45 3.35 5.13 4.55
N PRO A 46 2.97 4.00 5.18
CA PRO A 46 3.43 3.64 6.53
C PRO A 46 4.93 3.33 6.58
N VAL A 47 5.55 2.98 5.45
CA VAL A 47 7.00 2.78 5.35
C VAL A 47 7.73 4.12 5.19
N ALA A 48 7.18 5.06 4.42
CA ALA A 48 7.76 6.39 4.22
C ALA A 48 7.55 7.34 5.42
N THR A 49 6.44 7.20 6.14
CA THR A 49 6.06 8.03 7.29
C THR A 49 5.54 7.17 8.45
N PRO A 50 6.40 6.32 9.05
CA PRO A 50 6.01 5.47 10.15
C PRO A 50 5.44 6.30 11.32
N GLY A 51 4.36 5.82 11.94
CA GLY A 51 3.71 6.49 13.07
C GLY A 51 2.66 7.56 12.70
N HIS A 52 2.68 8.12 11.48
CA HIS A 52 1.68 9.08 11.01
C HIS A 52 0.58 8.41 10.16
N GLY A 53 0.65 7.09 10.06
CA GLY A 53 -0.04 6.22 9.11
C GLY A 53 -1.53 5.92 9.34
N GLY A 54 -2.19 6.56 10.31
CA GLY A 54 -3.49 6.13 10.90
C GLY A 54 -4.54 5.50 9.95
N PRO A 55 -5.45 4.65 10.48
CA PRO A 55 -6.20 3.64 9.72
C PRO A 55 -7.24 4.21 8.73
N VAL A 56 -7.56 5.50 8.83
CA VAL A 56 -8.66 6.12 8.07
C VAL A 56 -8.40 6.10 6.56
N ILE A 57 -7.21 6.49 6.10
CA ILE A 57 -6.88 6.50 4.67
C ILE A 57 -6.92 5.08 4.06
N PRO A 58 -6.19 4.07 4.60
CA PRO A 58 -6.26 2.72 4.05
C PRO A 58 -7.67 2.13 4.11
N PHE A 59 -8.45 2.43 5.15
CA PHE A 59 -9.85 2.02 5.24
C PHE A 59 -10.70 2.60 4.10
N VAL A 60 -10.67 3.93 3.92
CA VAL A 60 -11.48 4.62 2.90
C VAL A 60 -11.05 4.21 1.49
N CYS A 61 -9.74 4.16 1.22
CA CYS A 61 -9.24 3.74 -0.08
C CYS A 61 -9.59 2.28 -0.39
N GLY A 62 -9.47 1.37 0.59
CA GLY A 62 -9.87 -0.02 0.41
C GLY A 62 -11.37 -0.17 0.19
N LEU A 63 -12.20 0.63 0.88
CA LEU A 63 -13.64 0.64 0.64
C LEU A 63 -13.99 1.14 -0.76
N ILE A 64 -13.32 2.20 -1.24
CA ILE A 64 -13.47 2.68 -2.62
C ILE A 64 -13.05 1.58 -3.61
N PHE A 65 -11.94 0.89 -3.36
CA PHE A 65 -11.50 -0.23 -4.20
C PHE A 65 -12.58 -1.32 -4.28
N ASP A 66 -13.13 -1.74 -3.14
CA ASP A 66 -14.15 -2.78 -3.13
C ASP A 66 -15.44 -2.35 -3.85
N LEU A 67 -15.87 -1.10 -3.68
CA LEU A 67 -17.06 -0.55 -4.33
C LEU A 67 -16.91 -0.37 -5.85
N VAL A 68 -15.70 -0.07 -6.33
CA VAL A 68 -15.41 0.12 -7.76
C VAL A 68 -15.09 -1.21 -8.45
N GLY A 69 -14.38 -2.11 -7.77
CA GLY A 69 -13.81 -3.33 -8.36
C GLY A 69 -14.77 -4.52 -8.45
N GLY A 70 -15.95 -4.44 -7.84
CA GLY A 70 -16.95 -5.52 -7.84
C GLY A 70 -16.57 -6.75 -7.01
N GLY A 71 -15.56 -6.62 -6.14
CA GLY A 71 -15.15 -7.65 -5.19
C GLY A 71 -16.01 -7.65 -3.92
N PRO A 72 -15.68 -8.51 -2.93
CA PRO A 72 -16.37 -8.53 -1.65
C PRO A 72 -16.19 -7.21 -0.89
N VAL A 73 -17.30 -6.54 -0.60
CA VAL A 73 -17.31 -5.22 0.06
C VAL A 73 -16.69 -5.33 1.46
N GLY A 74 -15.65 -4.54 1.72
CA GLY A 74 -14.95 -4.46 3.00
C GLY A 74 -13.70 -5.34 3.08
N ALA A 75 -13.45 -6.22 2.10
CA ALA A 75 -12.28 -7.08 2.10
C ALA A 75 -10.98 -6.29 1.94
N MET A 76 -10.87 -5.43 0.93
CA MET A 76 -9.67 -4.60 0.75
C MET A 76 -9.55 -3.56 1.85
N ALA A 77 -10.67 -2.99 2.33
CA ALA A 77 -10.65 -2.09 3.48
C ALA A 77 -10.02 -2.73 4.71
N PHE A 78 -10.43 -3.96 5.04
CA PHE A 78 -9.87 -4.72 6.16
C PHE A 78 -8.39 -5.05 5.94
N VAL A 79 -8.04 -5.57 4.76
CA VAL A 79 -6.66 -5.95 4.40
C VAL A 79 -5.72 -4.75 4.52
N LEU A 80 -6.09 -3.60 3.94
CA LEU A 80 -5.23 -2.41 3.98
C LEU A 80 -5.05 -1.89 5.40
N VAL A 81 -6.10 -1.83 6.22
CA VAL A 81 -5.96 -1.41 7.62
C VAL A 81 -5.01 -2.34 8.38
N LEU A 82 -5.21 -3.65 8.24
CA LEU A 82 -4.39 -4.66 8.92
C LEU A 82 -2.92 -4.58 8.49
N VAL A 83 -2.66 -4.62 7.18
CA VAL A 83 -1.30 -4.70 6.65
C VAL A 83 -0.55 -3.38 6.86
N THR A 84 -1.20 -2.21 6.69
CA THR A 84 -0.54 -0.93 6.95
C THR A 84 -0.20 -0.74 8.43
N PHE A 85 -1.06 -1.23 9.34
CA PHE A 85 -0.77 -1.27 10.77
C PHE A 85 0.45 -2.15 11.06
N LEU A 86 0.48 -3.38 10.54
CA LEU A 86 1.60 -4.30 10.72
C LEU A 86 2.90 -3.73 10.14
N ALA A 87 2.86 -3.17 8.92
CA ALA A 87 4.01 -2.55 8.27
C ALA A 87 4.58 -1.40 9.10
N SER A 88 3.73 -0.51 9.62
CA SER A 88 4.18 0.60 10.46
C SER A 88 4.79 0.11 11.78
N ARG A 89 4.23 -0.94 12.40
CA ARG A 89 4.77 -1.50 13.65
C ARG A 89 6.08 -2.21 13.42
N LEU A 90 6.18 -2.98 12.34
CA LEU A 90 7.39 -3.71 11.97
C LEU A 90 8.54 -2.75 11.65
N TYR A 91 8.26 -1.67 10.91
CA TYR A 91 9.25 -0.62 10.62
C TYR A 91 9.78 0.02 11.90
N LEU A 92 8.89 0.42 12.82
CA LEU A 92 9.27 1.03 14.09
C LEU A 92 10.01 0.06 15.03
N ALA A 93 9.70 -1.24 14.97
CA ALA A 93 10.33 -2.24 15.83
C ALA A 93 11.74 -2.63 15.37
N LEU A 94 12.03 -2.51 14.08
CA LEU A 94 13.31 -2.93 13.51
C LEU A 94 14.37 -1.83 13.57
N ASP A 95 13.96 -0.58 13.70
CA ASP A 95 14.79 0.60 14.02
C ASP A 95 16.17 0.57 13.34
N ASN A 96 16.17 0.38 12.02
CA ASN A 96 17.35 0.12 11.22
C ASN A 96 17.55 1.22 10.17
N ASP A 97 18.75 1.80 10.14
CA ASP A 97 19.12 2.92 9.26
C ASP A 97 19.41 2.52 7.80
N THR A 98 19.25 1.24 7.45
CA THR A 98 19.51 0.76 6.08
C THR A 98 18.29 0.90 5.16
N LEU A 99 18.55 1.25 3.89
CA LEU A 99 17.52 1.26 2.83
C LEU A 99 16.96 -0.13 2.51
N PHE A 100 17.63 -1.20 2.93
CA PHE A 100 17.16 -2.57 2.75
C PHE A 100 15.87 -2.84 3.52
N MET A 101 15.75 -2.27 4.72
CA MET A 101 14.63 -2.48 5.62
C MET A 101 13.27 -2.01 5.08
N PRO A 102 13.11 -0.75 4.62
CA PRO A 102 11.85 -0.29 4.02
C PRO A 102 11.46 -1.09 2.78
N VAL A 103 12.44 -1.44 1.93
CA VAL A 103 12.20 -2.24 0.72
C VAL A 103 11.66 -3.62 1.08
N ALA A 104 12.30 -4.31 2.03
CA ALA A 104 11.86 -5.63 2.48
C ALA A 104 10.45 -5.59 3.08
N ILE A 105 10.17 -4.60 3.95
CA ILE A 105 8.85 -4.42 4.57
C ILE A 105 7.79 -4.13 3.52
N LEU A 106 8.07 -3.25 2.56
CA LEU A 106 7.15 -2.91 1.48
C LEU A 106 6.80 -4.12 0.62
N LEU A 107 7.80 -4.90 0.20
CA LEU A 107 7.59 -6.10 -0.61
C LEU A 107 6.81 -7.16 0.15
N ALA A 108 7.21 -7.45 1.40
CA ALA A 108 6.52 -8.41 2.26
C ALA A 108 5.06 -8.00 2.52
N SER A 109 4.81 -6.71 2.76
CA SER A 109 3.47 -6.17 2.98
C SER A 109 2.61 -6.26 1.72
N THR A 110 3.19 -6.00 0.55
CA THR A 110 2.47 -6.08 -0.74
C THR A 110 2.05 -7.51 -1.03
N VAL A 111 2.97 -8.45 -0.88
CA VAL A 111 2.66 -9.88 -1.00
C VAL A 111 1.57 -10.28 0.01
N LEU A 112 1.71 -9.88 1.27
CA LEU A 112 0.72 -10.20 2.30
C LEU A 112 -0.66 -9.65 1.96
N ALA A 113 -0.77 -8.40 1.50
CA ALA A 113 -2.03 -7.78 1.13
C ALA A 113 -2.72 -8.54 -0.01
N GLU A 114 -1.98 -8.84 -1.09
CA GLU A 114 -2.51 -9.55 -2.26
C GLU A 114 -2.90 -11.00 -1.94
N VAL A 115 -2.13 -11.71 -1.08
CA VAL A 115 -2.52 -13.06 -0.60
C VAL A 115 -3.84 -12.97 0.15
N LEU A 116 -3.94 -12.07 1.14
CA LEU A 116 -5.12 -11.96 2.01
C LEU A 116 -6.35 -11.57 1.20
N TYR A 117 -6.22 -10.65 0.25
CA TYR A 117 -7.31 -10.27 -0.63
C TYR A 117 -7.71 -11.41 -1.56
N GLY A 118 -6.75 -12.13 -2.15
CA GLY A 118 -7.02 -13.32 -2.96
C GLY A 118 -7.79 -14.39 -2.21
N ILE A 119 -7.42 -14.65 -0.94
CA ILE A 119 -8.15 -15.57 -0.05
C ILE A 119 -9.58 -15.06 0.18
N ALA A 120 -9.76 -13.77 0.47
CA ALA A 120 -11.08 -13.20 0.70
C ALA A 120 -12.00 -13.34 -0.53
N VAL A 121 -11.47 -13.12 -1.73
CA VAL A 121 -12.22 -13.30 -2.98
C VAL A 121 -12.63 -14.75 -3.19
N VAL A 122 -11.73 -15.71 -2.98
CA VAL A 122 -12.05 -17.14 -3.16
C VAL A 122 -13.04 -17.61 -2.10
N ALA A 123 -12.86 -17.20 -0.85
CA ALA A 123 -13.78 -17.51 0.26
C ALA A 123 -15.19 -16.94 0.03
N SER A 124 -15.31 -15.87 -0.75
CA SER A 124 -16.60 -15.26 -1.10
C SER A 124 -17.37 -16.00 -2.21
N GLY A 125 -16.87 -17.14 -2.69
CA GLY A 125 -17.62 -18.04 -3.57
C GLY A 125 -17.42 -17.83 -5.07
N GLY A 126 -16.30 -17.27 -5.50
CA GLY A 126 -15.99 -16.94 -6.91
C GLY A 126 -15.87 -18.13 -7.89
N GLY A 127 -16.10 -19.37 -7.47
CA GLY A 127 -16.16 -20.54 -8.35
C GLY A 127 -14.83 -20.99 -8.99
N VAL A 128 -13.70 -20.35 -8.65
CA VAL A 128 -12.37 -20.69 -9.15
C VAL A 128 -11.56 -21.41 -8.07
N SER A 129 -10.77 -22.41 -8.46
CA SER A 129 -9.88 -23.10 -7.52
C SER A 129 -8.84 -22.13 -6.94
N LEU A 130 -8.46 -22.33 -5.67
CA LEU A 130 -7.44 -21.49 -5.01
C LEU A 130 -6.15 -21.40 -5.83
N GLY A 131 -5.71 -22.53 -6.41
CA GLY A 131 -4.47 -22.59 -7.19
C GLY A 131 -4.53 -21.76 -8.47
N GLU A 132 -5.63 -21.81 -9.21
CA GLU A 132 -5.79 -21.03 -10.44
C GLU A 132 -5.95 -19.54 -10.15
N ALA A 133 -6.76 -19.19 -9.14
CA ALA A 133 -6.91 -17.81 -8.69
C ALA A 133 -5.55 -17.22 -8.26
N PHE A 134 -4.75 -18.03 -7.56
CA PHE A 134 -3.44 -17.60 -7.12
C PHE A 134 -2.47 -17.42 -8.30
N LEU A 135 -2.36 -18.42 -9.18
CA LEU A 135 -1.35 -18.44 -10.23
C LEU A 135 -1.62 -17.43 -11.34
N TYR A 136 -2.87 -17.23 -11.73
CA TYR A 136 -3.23 -16.41 -12.89
C TYR A 136 -3.68 -14.99 -12.54
N ARG A 137 -3.99 -14.72 -11.26
CA ARG A 137 -4.43 -13.39 -10.82
C ARG A 137 -3.55 -12.84 -9.70
N THR A 138 -3.50 -13.54 -8.56
CA THR A 138 -2.80 -13.03 -7.37
C THR A 138 -1.30 -12.85 -7.59
N LEU A 139 -0.61 -13.84 -8.16
CA LEU A 139 0.84 -13.80 -8.37
C LEU A 139 1.27 -12.71 -9.37
N PRO A 140 0.63 -12.56 -10.55
CA PRO A 140 0.94 -11.43 -11.42
C PRO A 140 0.61 -10.07 -10.77
N CYS A 141 -0.52 -9.93 -10.06
CA CYS A 141 -0.85 -8.70 -9.31
C CYS A 141 0.24 -8.35 -8.29
N MET A 142 0.69 -9.32 -7.49
CA MET A 142 1.78 -9.13 -6.52
C MET A 142 3.05 -8.55 -7.14
N LEU A 143 3.48 -9.12 -8.27
CA LEU A 143 4.69 -8.66 -8.95
C LEU A 143 4.53 -7.22 -9.47
N TYR A 144 3.35 -6.91 -10.04
CA TYR A 144 3.02 -5.57 -10.52
C TYR A 144 3.05 -4.54 -9.39
N ASP A 145 2.35 -4.85 -8.30
CA ASP A 145 2.20 -3.93 -7.19
C ASP A 145 3.50 -3.75 -6.42
N CYS A 146 4.35 -4.79 -6.39
CA CYS A 146 5.72 -4.66 -5.89
C CYS A 146 6.54 -3.69 -6.73
N VAL A 147 6.51 -3.81 -8.07
CA VAL A 147 7.23 -2.87 -8.95
C VAL A 147 6.69 -1.44 -8.78
N ILE A 148 5.37 -1.26 -8.79
CA ILE A 148 4.74 0.05 -8.61
C ILE A 148 5.09 0.63 -7.23
N GLY A 149 5.02 -0.17 -6.17
CA GLY A 149 5.40 0.23 -4.82
C GLY A 149 6.85 0.68 -4.74
N LEU A 150 7.79 -0.06 -5.35
CA LEU A 150 9.20 0.31 -5.39
C LEU A 150 9.45 1.61 -6.17
N LEU A 151 8.72 1.85 -7.25
CA LEU A 151 8.80 3.09 -8.01
C LEU A 151 8.20 4.29 -7.24
N LEU A 152 7.13 4.07 -6.49
CA LEU A 152 6.47 5.10 -5.69
C LEU A 152 7.24 5.44 -4.41
N TYR A 153 7.96 4.48 -3.83
CA TYR A 153 8.69 4.67 -2.58
C TYR A 153 9.65 5.89 -2.55
N PRO A 154 10.59 6.07 -3.51
CA PRO A 154 11.48 7.23 -3.50
C PRO A 154 10.72 8.55 -3.66
N ILE A 155 9.62 8.56 -4.42
CA ILE A 155 8.77 9.74 -4.59
C ILE A 155 8.07 10.07 -3.27
N ALA A 156 7.51 9.05 -2.61
CA ALA A 156 6.83 9.21 -1.33
C ALA A 156 7.74 9.77 -0.24
N ILE A 157 8.98 9.28 -0.11
CA ILE A 157 9.94 9.85 0.85
C ILE A 157 10.18 11.33 0.57
N ARG A 158 10.36 11.72 -0.70
CA ARG A 158 10.67 13.10 -1.08
C ARG A 158 9.51 14.07 -0.82
N VAL A 159 8.28 13.59 -1.01
CA VAL A 159 7.08 14.45 -0.99
C VAL A 159 6.40 14.43 0.39
N MET A 160 6.45 13.31 1.11
CA MET A 160 5.75 13.13 2.39
C MET A 160 6.63 13.44 3.61
N VAL A 161 7.95 13.30 3.52
CA VAL A 161 8.85 13.57 4.65
C VAL A 161 9.23 15.05 4.65
N GLY A 162 8.72 15.80 5.63
CA GLY A 162 8.85 17.27 5.70
C GLY A 162 10.24 17.82 6.08
N LYS A 163 11.16 16.96 6.55
CA LYS A 163 12.56 17.30 6.85
C LYS A 163 13.49 16.22 6.29
N PRO A 164 14.65 16.57 5.72
CA PRO A 164 15.68 15.56 5.46
C PRO A 164 15.94 14.79 6.76
N LEU A 165 16.07 13.47 6.68
CA LEU A 165 16.73 12.69 7.75
C LEU A 165 17.96 13.50 8.17
N GLY A 166 18.00 13.92 9.44
CA GLY A 166 19.10 14.74 9.95
C GLY A 166 20.40 14.09 9.54
N GLN A 167 21.34 14.88 9.00
CA GLN A 167 22.65 14.38 8.64
C GLN A 167 23.21 13.57 9.82
N PRO A 168 23.65 12.32 9.62
CA PRO A 168 24.29 11.55 10.67
C PRO A 168 25.41 12.38 11.28
N GLY A 169 25.27 12.78 12.55
CA GLY A 169 26.29 13.54 13.28
C GLY A 169 25.96 14.98 13.65
N THR A 170 24.79 15.54 13.33
CA THR A 170 24.42 16.85 13.93
C THR A 170 23.92 16.66 15.36
N PRO A 171 24.60 17.20 16.39
CA PRO A 171 24.17 17.08 17.77
C PRO A 171 22.82 17.79 17.97
N VAL A 172 21.86 17.05 18.51
CA VAL A 172 20.59 17.62 18.98
C VAL A 172 20.90 18.33 20.29
N LEU A 173 21.08 19.65 20.24
CA LEU A 173 21.15 20.46 21.45
C LEU A 173 19.80 20.35 22.17
N ARG A 174 19.81 19.66 23.31
CA ARG A 174 18.73 19.69 24.30
C ARG A 174 18.69 21.04 24.98
#